data_AF-F7B8I3-F1
#
_entry.id   AF-F7B8I3-F1
#
_cell.length_a   1.000
_cell.length_b   1.000
_cell.length_c   1.000
_cell.angle_alpha   90.00
_cell.angle_beta   90.00
_cell.angle_gamma   90.00
#
_symmetry.space_group_name_H-M   'P 1'
#
loop_
_entity.id
_entity.type
_entity.pdbx_description
1 polymer ?
#
loop_
_entity_poly.entity_id
_entity_poly.type
_entity_poly.pdbx_seq_one_letter_code
_entity_poly.pdbx_strand_id
1 'polypeptide(L)'
;TVSCLFRATSSSNSLLARLEGRSSLKEIEPYLFANEDSPVLGDILEFHGPEGTGKTEMLYHLTARCILPKSEGGLEVEVLFIDTDYHFDMLRLVTVLEHRLSQSCEEVVKRCLGRFFLVYCSSSIQLLLTLYSLEAMFCGHPSLRLLIVDSLSAFYWIDRVNGGESVNLQESTLKKCSQFLEKLVKEYRLVLFATTQSIMRKTSHLREGPSSAFTHPSDAGVDYRPYLCKAWQQVVKHRIFFSKDDSKTSNQFSLVSRHLKMGLSFVHMYHKMVFLQDGVQVLKSL
;
A
#
# COMPACT_ATOMS: atom_id res chain seq x y z
N THR A 1 -13.24 16.35 6.86
CA THR A 1 -13.33 17.04 8.19
C THR A 1 -14.71 17.60 8.49
N VAL A 2 -15.34 18.38 7.59
CA VAL A 2 -16.70 18.95 7.81
C VAL A 2 -17.78 17.86 7.90
N SER A 3 -17.64 16.75 7.18
CA SER A 3 -18.58 15.60 7.24
C SER A 3 -18.64 14.94 8.63
N CYS A 4 -17.48 14.69 9.27
CA CYS A 4 -17.45 14.17 10.66
C CYS A 4 -17.80 15.22 11.72
N LEU A 5 -17.72 16.52 11.41
CA LEU A 5 -18.09 17.62 12.33
C LEU A 5 -19.60 17.61 12.65
N PHE A 6 -20.44 17.25 11.67
CA PHE A 6 -21.89 17.18 11.88
C PHE A 6 -22.39 15.86 12.48
N ARG A 7 -21.61 14.76 12.39
CA ARG A 7 -22.07 13.42 12.78
C ARG A 7 -21.64 12.94 14.17
N ALA A 8 -20.71 13.61 14.85
CA ALA A 8 -20.13 13.13 16.10
C ALA A 8 -20.41 14.06 17.28
N THR A 9 -21.62 14.02 17.82
CA THR A 9 -21.96 14.54 19.15
C THR A 9 -21.85 13.41 20.17
N SER A 10 -20.66 13.11 20.72
CA SER A 10 -20.47 12.44 22.03
C SER A 10 -19.05 11.89 22.27
N SER A 11 -18.12 12.75 22.73
CA SER A 11 -17.16 12.46 23.81
C SER A 11 -15.99 13.44 23.77
N SER A 12 -15.59 13.95 24.94
CA SER A 12 -14.49 14.91 25.11
C SER A 12 -13.14 14.36 24.63
N ASN A 13 -12.95 13.03 24.67
CA ASN A 13 -11.73 12.36 24.20
C ASN A 13 -11.59 12.38 22.67
N SER A 14 -12.70 12.29 21.93
CA SER A 14 -12.69 12.39 20.46
C SER A 14 -12.29 13.80 19.98
N LEU A 15 -12.63 14.83 20.75
CA LEU A 15 -12.23 16.21 20.49
C LEU A 15 -10.75 16.45 20.81
N LEU A 16 -10.24 15.93 21.94
CA LEU A 16 -8.82 16.03 22.31
C LEU A 16 -7.89 15.33 21.32
N ALA A 17 -8.24 14.11 20.86
CA ALA A 17 -7.47 13.40 19.82
C ALA A 17 -7.46 14.10 18.45
N ARG A 18 -8.35 15.08 18.23
CA ARG A 18 -8.38 15.94 17.03
C ARG A 18 -7.58 17.23 17.22
N LEU A 19 -7.38 17.67 18.46
CA LEU A 19 -6.60 18.86 18.84
C LEU A 19 -5.12 18.52 19.04
N GLU A 20 -4.81 17.34 19.56
CA GLU A 20 -3.48 16.76 19.50
C GLU A 20 -3.13 16.50 18.04
N GLY A 21 -2.03 17.08 17.57
CA GLY A 21 -1.59 16.94 16.18
C GLY A 21 -1.57 15.46 15.78
N ARG A 22 -2.22 15.15 14.66
CA ARG A 22 -2.32 13.77 14.16
C ARG A 22 -0.91 13.16 14.00
N SER A 23 -0.70 11.96 14.56
CA SER A 23 0.56 11.20 14.42
C SER A 23 1.00 11.13 12.96
N SER A 24 2.26 11.47 12.71
CA SER A 24 2.87 11.44 11.39
C SER A 24 3.32 10.02 11.04
N LEU A 25 3.19 9.65 9.76
CA LEU A 25 3.75 8.40 9.23
C LEU A 25 5.15 8.61 8.62
N LYS A 26 5.82 9.71 8.97
CA LYS A 26 7.14 10.05 8.42
C LYS A 26 8.22 9.00 8.69
N GLU A 27 8.07 8.23 9.77
CA GLU A 27 9.02 7.20 10.18
C GLU A 27 8.44 5.79 9.96
N ILE A 28 7.46 5.64 9.06
CA ILE A 28 6.83 4.35 8.79
C ILE A 28 7.80 3.35 8.18
N GLU A 29 8.75 3.77 7.34
CA GLU A 29 9.92 2.96 6.98
C GLU A 29 11.09 3.84 6.48
N PRO A 30 11.97 4.31 7.38
CA PRO A 30 13.00 5.30 7.06
C PRO A 30 14.03 4.87 6.01
N TYR A 31 14.27 3.56 5.86
CA TYR A 31 15.21 3.04 4.87
C TYR A 31 14.62 2.94 3.48
N LEU A 32 13.30 2.82 3.38
CA LEU A 32 12.54 2.84 2.13
C LEU A 32 12.22 4.28 1.71
N PHE A 33 11.89 5.13 2.66
CA PHE A 33 11.52 6.52 2.42
C PHE A 33 12.51 7.47 3.11
N ALA A 34 13.48 7.96 2.34
CA ALA A 34 14.36 9.03 2.81
C ALA A 34 13.56 10.32 3.10
N ASN A 35 14.10 11.23 3.91
CA ASN A 35 13.38 12.36 4.52
C ASN A 35 12.45 13.18 3.59
N GLU A 36 12.80 13.41 2.32
CA GLU A 36 11.94 14.14 1.37
C GLU A 36 10.84 13.28 0.72
N ASP A 37 11.02 11.96 0.71
CA ASP A 37 10.17 10.96 0.07
C ASP A 37 9.25 10.23 1.05
N SER A 38 9.24 10.67 2.31
CA SER A 38 8.44 10.04 3.34
C SER A 38 6.94 10.24 3.13
N PRO A 39 6.11 9.18 3.25
CA PRO A 39 4.67 9.27 3.06
C PRO A 39 4.05 10.31 3.99
N VAL A 40 3.34 11.27 3.39
CA VAL A 40 2.56 12.26 4.13
C VAL A 40 1.07 11.98 3.99
N LEU A 41 0.29 12.46 4.96
CA LEU A 41 -1.17 12.27 4.94
C LEU A 41 -1.75 12.85 3.64
N GLY A 42 -2.55 12.05 2.94
CA GLY A 42 -3.06 12.33 1.61
C GLY A 42 -2.35 11.55 0.50
N ASP A 43 -1.23 10.90 0.79
CA ASP A 43 -0.46 10.15 -0.20
C ASP A 43 -1.04 8.77 -0.49
N ILE A 44 -0.92 8.38 -1.76
CA ILE A 44 -1.23 7.04 -2.26
C ILE A 44 0.05 6.43 -2.83
N LEU A 45 0.39 5.26 -2.33
CA LEU A 45 1.56 4.49 -2.70
C LEU A 45 1.14 3.16 -3.32
N GLU A 46 1.83 2.77 -4.38
CA GLU A 46 1.60 1.52 -5.09
C GLU A 46 2.82 0.60 -4.93
N PHE A 47 2.60 -0.60 -4.41
CA PHE A 47 3.57 -1.69 -4.42
C PHE A 47 3.28 -2.59 -5.62
N HIS A 48 4.12 -2.50 -6.65
CA HIS A 48 3.95 -3.23 -7.89
C HIS A 48 4.96 -4.36 -8.01
N GLY A 49 4.56 -5.55 -8.44
CA GLY A 49 5.51 -6.60 -8.80
C GLY A 49 4.87 -7.98 -8.96
N PRO A 50 5.62 -8.98 -9.45
CA PRO A 50 5.16 -10.37 -9.53
C PRO A 50 4.73 -10.94 -8.17
N GLU A 51 3.95 -12.01 -8.17
CA GLU A 51 3.67 -12.77 -6.95
C GLU A 51 4.97 -13.29 -6.30
N GLY A 52 4.98 -13.46 -4.99
CA GLY A 52 6.13 -14.01 -4.27
C GLY A 52 7.34 -13.08 -4.16
N THR A 53 7.25 -11.82 -4.59
CA THR A 53 8.32 -10.81 -4.42
C THR A 53 8.28 -10.08 -3.07
N GLY A 54 7.33 -10.46 -2.20
CA GLY A 54 7.26 -10.01 -0.80
C GLY A 54 6.54 -8.67 -0.56
N LYS A 55 5.64 -8.28 -1.45
CA LYS A 55 4.74 -7.12 -1.24
C LYS A 55 3.94 -7.26 0.06
N THR A 56 3.28 -8.40 0.27
CA THR A 56 2.48 -8.67 1.48
C THR A 56 3.34 -8.73 2.75
N GLU A 57 4.56 -9.27 2.67
CA GLU A 57 5.53 -9.24 3.78
C GLU A 57 5.89 -7.79 4.19
N MET A 58 6.10 -6.91 3.21
CA MET A 58 6.28 -5.49 3.47
C MET A 58 5.05 -4.86 4.13
N LEU A 59 3.83 -5.24 3.70
CA LEU A 59 2.61 -4.75 4.34
C LEU A 59 2.46 -5.23 5.79
N TYR A 60 2.82 -6.48 6.12
CA TYR A 60 2.86 -6.94 7.52
C TYR A 60 3.84 -6.12 8.35
N HIS A 61 5.02 -5.86 7.79
CA HIS A 61 6.04 -5.06 8.45
C HIS A 61 5.56 -3.62 8.72
N LEU A 62 4.99 -2.94 7.71
CA LEU A 62 4.43 -1.59 7.87
C LEU A 62 3.26 -1.57 8.86
N THR A 63 2.40 -2.60 8.82
CA THR A 63 1.29 -2.77 9.77
C THR A 63 1.82 -2.88 11.19
N ALA A 64 2.78 -3.77 11.44
CA ALA A 64 3.40 -3.95 12.74
C ALA A 64 4.03 -2.65 13.26
N ARG A 65 4.80 -1.93 12.43
CA ARG A 65 5.37 -0.61 12.79
C ARG A 65 4.30 0.39 13.19
N CYS A 66 3.15 0.37 12.52
CA CYS A 66 2.05 1.28 12.84
C CYS A 66 1.36 0.94 14.17
N ILE A 67 1.05 -0.33 14.40
CA ILE A 67 0.23 -0.74 15.56
C ILE A 67 1.05 -0.99 16.82
N LEU A 68 2.38 -1.06 16.74
CA LEU A 68 3.24 -1.19 17.91
C LEU A 68 3.23 0.09 18.79
N PRO A 69 3.44 -0.06 20.11
CA PRO A 69 3.59 1.08 21.01
C PRO A 69 4.82 1.93 20.67
N LYS A 70 4.77 3.23 20.94
CA LYS A 70 5.91 4.14 20.73
C LYS A 70 7.14 3.75 21.55
N SER A 71 6.95 3.20 22.75
CA SER A 71 8.04 2.70 23.61
C SER A 71 8.83 1.54 22.98
N GLU A 72 8.21 0.82 22.05
CA GLU A 72 8.80 -0.31 21.30
C GLU A 72 9.20 0.13 19.87
N GLY A 73 9.30 1.44 19.63
CA GLY A 73 9.65 2.00 18.31
C GLY A 73 8.52 2.00 17.27
N GLY A 74 7.28 1.74 17.69
CA GLY A 74 6.10 1.84 16.84
C GLY A 74 5.52 3.25 16.73
N LEU A 75 4.48 3.42 15.91
CA LEU A 75 3.81 4.71 15.70
C LEU A 75 2.53 4.88 16.54
N GLU A 76 2.03 3.78 17.08
CA GLU A 76 0.82 3.73 17.90
C GLU A 76 -0.43 4.30 17.21
N VAL A 77 -0.66 3.89 15.97
CA VAL A 77 -1.78 4.32 15.12
C VAL A 77 -2.61 3.13 14.68
N GLU A 78 -3.87 3.39 14.29
CA GLU A 78 -4.74 2.34 13.77
C GLU A 78 -4.50 2.11 12.27
N VAL A 79 -4.71 0.86 11.83
CA VAL A 79 -4.55 0.39 10.46
C VAL A 79 -5.82 -0.33 10.00
N LEU A 80 -6.32 0.02 8.82
CA LEU A 80 -7.35 -0.76 8.11
C LEU A 80 -6.70 -1.49 6.94
N PHE A 81 -6.81 -2.81 6.93
CA PHE A 81 -6.34 -3.69 5.88
C PHE A 81 -7.54 -4.27 5.14
N ILE A 82 -7.59 -4.05 3.83
CA ILE A 82 -8.57 -4.67 2.94
C ILE A 82 -7.84 -5.74 2.14
N ASP A 83 -8.18 -6.99 2.41
CA ASP A 83 -7.66 -8.14 1.69
C ASP A 83 -8.68 -8.56 0.62
N THR A 84 -8.26 -8.56 -0.63
CA THR A 84 -9.10 -8.92 -1.78
C THR A 84 -8.83 -10.32 -2.31
N ASP A 85 -7.74 -10.94 -1.87
CA ASP A 85 -7.26 -12.23 -2.38
C ASP A 85 -7.28 -13.32 -1.30
N TYR A 86 -7.67 -13.00 -0.05
CA TYR A 86 -7.73 -13.91 1.11
C TYR A 86 -6.37 -14.54 1.47
N HIS A 87 -5.29 -13.78 1.22
CA HIS A 87 -3.92 -14.21 1.52
C HIS A 87 -3.38 -13.65 2.84
N PHE A 88 -4.16 -12.80 3.54
CA PHE A 88 -3.75 -12.28 4.83
C PHE A 88 -3.63 -13.39 5.89
N ASP A 89 -2.46 -13.49 6.48
CA ASP A 89 -2.13 -14.44 7.54
C ASP A 89 -1.96 -13.69 8.86
N MET A 90 -2.95 -13.86 9.74
CA MET A 90 -2.93 -13.27 11.08
C MET A 90 -1.78 -13.81 11.93
N LEU A 91 -1.43 -15.09 11.79
CA LEU A 91 -0.32 -15.68 12.54
C LEU A 91 0.99 -15.05 12.14
N ARG A 92 1.18 -14.78 10.84
CA ARG A 92 2.35 -14.07 10.35
C ARG A 92 2.48 -12.67 10.96
N LEU A 93 1.39 -11.88 11.01
CA LEU A 93 1.41 -10.57 11.67
C LEU A 93 1.74 -10.70 13.17
N VAL A 94 1.14 -11.66 13.87
CA VAL A 94 1.43 -11.92 15.29
C VAL A 94 2.90 -12.26 15.50
N THR A 95 3.49 -13.14 14.67
CA THR A 95 4.92 -13.45 14.72
C THR A 95 5.78 -12.19 14.58
N VAL A 96 5.46 -11.32 13.62
CA VAL A 96 6.20 -10.05 13.46
C VAL A 96 6.10 -9.18 14.72
N LEU A 97 4.92 -9.10 15.34
CA LEU A 97 4.72 -8.33 16.57
C LEU A 97 5.52 -8.91 17.74
N GLU A 98 5.40 -10.21 17.98
CA GLU A 98 6.08 -10.89 19.10
C GLU A 98 7.59 -10.74 19.04
N HIS A 99 8.17 -10.81 17.84
CA HIS A 99 9.61 -10.64 17.64
C HIS A 99 10.10 -9.18 17.76
N ARG A 100 9.20 -8.19 17.67
CA ARG A 100 9.53 -6.77 17.83
C ARG A 100 9.35 -6.26 19.25
N LEU A 101 8.61 -6.98 20.08
CA LEU A 101 8.34 -6.60 21.46
C LEU A 101 9.50 -7.04 22.35
N SER A 102 10.05 -6.11 23.15
CA SER A 102 11.07 -6.40 24.15
C SER A 102 10.61 -7.44 25.19
N GLN A 103 9.32 -7.38 25.55
CA GLN A 103 8.63 -8.35 26.39
C GLN A 103 7.32 -8.74 25.72
N SER A 104 7.36 -9.83 24.95
CA SER A 104 6.15 -10.39 24.36
C SER A 104 5.31 -11.05 25.46
N CYS A 105 4.16 -10.46 25.77
CA CYS A 105 3.08 -11.13 26.49
C CYS A 105 1.77 -10.96 25.75
N GLU A 106 0.86 -11.92 25.92
CA GLU A 106 -0.40 -12.01 25.20
C GLU A 106 -1.21 -10.69 25.26
N GLU A 107 -1.22 -10.04 26.43
CA GLU A 107 -1.94 -8.79 26.64
C GLU A 107 -1.36 -7.61 25.86
N VAL A 108 -0.03 -7.56 25.66
CA VAL A 108 0.59 -6.51 24.84
C VAL A 108 0.29 -6.75 23.37
N VAL A 109 0.36 -8.00 22.89
CA VAL A 109 -0.01 -8.36 21.52
C VAL A 109 -1.47 -8.03 21.24
N LYS A 110 -2.39 -8.40 22.14
CA LYS A 110 -3.83 -8.05 22.03
C LYS A 110 -4.05 -6.54 21.94
N ARG A 111 -3.34 -5.73 22.74
CA ARG A 111 -3.42 -4.26 22.65
C ARG A 111 -2.94 -3.73 21.30
N CYS A 112 -1.89 -4.33 20.73
CA CYS A 112 -1.44 -3.97 19.38
C CYS A 112 -2.50 -4.33 18.32
N LEU A 113 -3.02 -5.55 18.38
CA LEU A 113 -4.07 -6.03 17.46
C LEU A 113 -5.39 -5.24 17.60
N GLY A 114 -5.67 -4.66 18.77
CA GLY A 114 -6.80 -3.74 18.96
C GLY A 114 -6.75 -2.47 18.10
N ARG A 115 -5.59 -2.17 17.49
CA ARG A 115 -5.40 -1.08 16.51
C ARG A 115 -5.44 -1.57 15.06
N PHE A 116 -5.70 -2.84 14.82
CA PHE A 116 -5.72 -3.45 13.49
C PHE A 116 -7.15 -3.87 13.11
N PHE A 117 -7.60 -3.43 11.94
CA PHE A 117 -8.89 -3.79 11.36
C PHE A 117 -8.67 -4.52 10.04
N LEU A 118 -9.31 -5.68 9.86
CA LEU A 118 -9.21 -6.48 8.65
C LEU A 118 -10.58 -6.65 8.00
N VAL A 119 -10.65 -6.41 6.69
CA VAL A 119 -11.86 -6.59 5.89
C VAL A 119 -11.52 -7.42 4.66
N TYR A 120 -12.31 -8.45 4.41
CA TYR A 120 -12.18 -9.27 3.21
C TYR A 120 -13.17 -8.84 2.13
N CYS A 121 -12.72 -8.77 0.88
CA CYS A 121 -13.57 -8.50 -0.27
C CYS A 121 -13.35 -9.58 -1.34
N SER A 122 -14.41 -10.22 -1.82
CA SER A 122 -14.34 -11.28 -2.83
C SER A 122 -14.69 -10.84 -4.25
N SER A 123 -15.05 -9.56 -4.44
CA SER A 123 -15.33 -8.99 -5.76
C SER A 123 -15.06 -7.49 -5.81
N SER A 124 -14.92 -6.95 -7.03
CA SER A 124 -14.75 -5.53 -7.29
C SER A 124 -15.94 -4.70 -6.79
N ILE A 125 -17.16 -5.24 -6.92
CA ILE A 125 -18.40 -4.61 -6.43
C ILE A 125 -18.40 -4.58 -4.90
N GLN A 126 -18.05 -5.69 -4.23
CA GLN A 126 -17.96 -5.70 -2.78
C GLN A 126 -16.91 -4.71 -2.28
N LEU A 127 -15.73 -4.65 -2.92
CA LEU A 127 -14.72 -3.65 -2.59
C LEU A 127 -15.29 -2.23 -2.72
N LEU A 128 -15.96 -1.91 -3.82
CA LEU A 128 -16.56 -0.59 -4.03
C LEU A 128 -17.60 -0.25 -2.93
N LEU A 129 -18.49 -1.18 -2.60
CA LEU A 129 -19.51 -0.98 -1.57
C LEU A 129 -18.89 -0.83 -0.17
N THR A 130 -17.88 -1.65 0.14
CA THR A 130 -17.08 -1.53 1.36
C THR A 130 -16.50 -0.13 1.46
N LEU A 131 -15.85 0.37 0.41
CA LEU A 131 -15.28 1.72 0.42
C LEU A 131 -16.34 2.78 0.76
N TYR A 132 -17.53 2.72 0.15
CA TYR A 132 -18.64 3.65 0.46
C TYR A 132 -19.10 3.59 1.93
N SER A 133 -18.97 2.46 2.61
CA SER A 133 -19.38 2.31 4.01
C SER A 133 -18.32 2.75 5.02
N LEU A 134 -17.06 2.90 4.61
CA LEU A 134 -15.94 3.26 5.49
C LEU A 134 -16.04 4.67 6.08
N GLU A 135 -16.82 5.57 5.50
CA GLU A 135 -16.98 6.94 6.00
C GLU A 135 -17.38 6.97 7.49
N ALA A 136 -18.26 6.05 7.90
CA ALA A 136 -18.70 5.93 9.30
C ALA A 136 -17.58 5.40 10.21
N MET A 137 -16.86 4.36 9.77
CA MET A 137 -15.72 3.79 10.49
C MET A 137 -14.66 4.86 10.74
N PHE A 138 -14.29 5.63 9.72
CA PHE A 138 -13.24 6.64 9.84
C PHE A 138 -13.60 7.79 10.78
N CYS A 139 -14.90 8.13 10.93
CA CYS A 139 -15.31 9.11 11.93
C CYS A 139 -15.22 8.57 13.36
N GLY A 140 -15.41 7.26 13.56
CA GLY A 140 -15.31 6.58 14.86
C GLY A 140 -13.88 6.25 15.28
N HIS A 141 -12.95 6.15 14.32
CA HIS A 141 -11.55 5.78 14.53
C HIS A 141 -10.60 6.95 14.20
N PRO A 142 -10.50 7.96 15.07
CA PRO A 142 -9.67 9.14 14.83
C PRO A 142 -8.17 8.86 14.85
N SER A 143 -7.73 7.67 15.29
CA SER A 143 -6.33 7.24 15.30
C SER A 143 -5.95 6.44 14.05
N LEU A 144 -6.91 6.14 13.17
CA LEU A 144 -6.68 5.54 11.87
C LEU A 144 -5.82 6.45 11.00
N ARG A 145 -4.67 5.94 10.57
CA ARG A 145 -3.72 6.68 9.72
C ARG A 145 -3.35 5.92 8.46
N LEU A 146 -3.47 4.60 8.46
CA LEU A 146 -3.04 3.74 7.37
C LEU A 146 -4.22 2.95 6.82
N LEU A 147 -4.44 3.05 5.51
CA LEU A 147 -5.30 2.18 4.73
C LEU A 147 -4.43 1.30 3.84
N ILE A 148 -4.68 0.01 3.84
CA ILE A 148 -4.01 -0.97 2.96
C ILE A 148 -5.06 -1.65 2.09
N VAL A 149 -4.77 -1.84 0.80
CA VAL A 149 -5.55 -2.65 -0.14
C VAL A 149 -4.61 -3.67 -0.79
N ASP A 150 -4.72 -4.94 -0.40
CA ASP A 150 -3.92 -6.06 -0.95
C ASP A 150 -4.87 -7.08 -1.60
N SER A 151 -5.08 -7.10 -2.91
CA SER A 151 -4.52 -6.25 -3.97
C SER A 151 -5.57 -5.45 -4.74
N LEU A 152 -5.22 -4.25 -5.18
CA LEU A 152 -6.13 -3.44 -6.01
C LEU A 152 -6.36 -4.09 -7.40
N SER A 153 -5.44 -4.94 -7.84
CA SER A 153 -5.50 -5.64 -9.13
C SER A 153 -6.26 -6.97 -9.11
N ALA A 154 -6.69 -7.46 -7.94
CA ALA A 154 -7.29 -8.79 -7.77
C ALA A 154 -8.39 -9.11 -8.79
N PHE A 155 -9.28 -8.14 -9.03
CA PHE A 155 -10.45 -8.30 -9.88
C PHE A 155 -10.25 -7.85 -11.32
N TYR A 156 -9.00 -7.57 -11.73
CA TYR A 156 -8.73 -7.00 -13.05
C TYR A 156 -9.32 -7.85 -14.19
N TRP A 157 -9.01 -9.14 -14.23
CA TRP A 157 -9.44 -10.01 -15.33
C TRP A 157 -10.95 -10.26 -15.34
N ILE A 158 -11.56 -10.42 -14.17
CA ILE A 158 -13.00 -10.65 -14.08
C ILE A 158 -13.78 -9.41 -14.53
N ASP A 159 -13.34 -8.21 -14.16
CA ASP A 159 -13.97 -6.96 -14.60
C ASP A 159 -13.78 -6.75 -16.12
N ARG A 160 -12.60 -7.09 -16.67
CA ARG A 160 -12.34 -7.05 -18.12
C ARG A 160 -13.30 -7.96 -18.89
N VAL A 161 -13.53 -9.18 -18.42
CA VAL A 161 -14.46 -10.10 -19.07
C VAL A 161 -15.90 -9.59 -18.98
N ASN A 162 -16.32 -9.14 -17.79
CA ASN A 162 -17.69 -8.65 -17.55
C ASN A 162 -18.02 -7.37 -18.31
N GLY A 163 -17.02 -6.55 -18.65
CA GLY A 163 -17.21 -5.33 -19.43
C GLY A 163 -17.43 -5.54 -20.93
N GLY A 164 -17.29 -6.76 -21.44
CA GLY A 164 -17.44 -7.07 -22.86
C GLY A 164 -16.47 -6.29 -23.73
N GLU A 165 -16.93 -5.71 -24.83
CA GLU A 165 -16.08 -4.93 -25.76
C GLU A 165 -15.80 -3.49 -25.29
N SER A 166 -16.53 -3.00 -24.28
CA SER A 166 -16.44 -1.61 -23.83
C SER A 166 -15.40 -1.43 -22.74
N VAL A 167 -14.26 -0.83 -23.08
CA VAL A 167 -13.19 -0.47 -22.12
C VAL A 167 -13.74 0.33 -20.92
N ASN A 168 -14.75 1.17 -21.14
CA ASN A 168 -15.38 1.95 -20.07
C ASN A 168 -16.13 1.06 -19.07
N LEU A 169 -16.81 0.01 -19.53
CA LEU A 169 -17.47 -0.96 -18.66
C LEU A 169 -16.45 -1.87 -17.98
N GLN A 170 -15.45 -2.31 -18.73
CA GLN A 170 -14.33 -3.13 -18.23
C GLN A 170 -13.58 -2.47 -17.06
N GLU A 171 -13.44 -1.14 -17.07
CA GLU A 171 -12.69 -0.41 -16.04
C GLU A 171 -13.61 0.33 -15.05
N SER A 172 -14.93 0.23 -15.19
CA SER A 172 -15.88 1.10 -14.47
C SER A 172 -15.74 1.00 -12.95
N THR A 173 -15.66 -0.21 -12.42
CA THR A 173 -15.61 -0.46 -10.97
C THR A 173 -14.28 0.02 -10.40
N LEU A 174 -13.16 -0.38 -11.01
CA LEU A 174 -11.82 0.07 -10.62
C LEU A 174 -11.70 1.61 -10.67
N LYS A 175 -12.27 2.26 -11.70
CA LYS A 175 -12.27 3.72 -11.79
C LYS A 175 -13.00 4.36 -10.61
N LYS A 176 -14.19 3.84 -10.25
CA LYS A 176 -14.94 4.32 -9.08
C LYS A 176 -14.17 4.08 -7.78
N CYS A 177 -13.58 2.90 -7.60
CA CYS A 177 -12.74 2.59 -6.44
C CYS A 177 -11.56 3.58 -6.33
N SER A 178 -10.86 3.85 -7.45
CA SER A 178 -9.71 4.77 -7.47
C SER A 178 -10.10 6.19 -7.06
N GLN A 179 -11.21 6.70 -7.61
CA GLN A 179 -11.73 8.03 -7.27
C GLN A 179 -12.17 8.11 -5.80
N PHE A 180 -12.81 7.06 -5.29
CA PHE A 180 -13.30 7.05 -3.92
C PHE A 180 -12.15 6.88 -2.91
N LEU A 181 -11.16 6.03 -3.20
CA LEU A 181 -9.93 5.92 -2.41
C LEU A 181 -9.21 7.27 -2.32
N GLU A 182 -9.06 8.00 -3.44
CA GLU A 182 -8.48 9.34 -3.43
C GLU A 182 -9.27 10.30 -2.53
N LYS A 183 -10.60 10.29 -2.63
CA LYS A 183 -11.48 11.08 -1.75
C LYS A 183 -11.24 10.74 -0.29
N LEU A 184 -11.28 9.45 0.07
CA LEU A 184 -11.13 8.97 1.45
C LEU A 184 -9.77 9.37 2.02
N VAL A 185 -8.69 9.12 1.28
CA VAL A 185 -7.31 9.42 1.69
C VAL A 185 -7.13 10.90 1.98
N LYS A 186 -7.66 11.78 1.12
CA LYS A 186 -7.59 13.24 1.30
C LYS A 186 -8.48 13.75 2.43
N GLU A 187 -9.74 13.32 2.46
CA GLU A 187 -10.74 13.83 3.41
C GLU A 187 -10.46 13.41 4.85
N TYR A 188 -10.00 12.16 5.02
CA TYR A 188 -9.72 11.57 6.31
C TYR A 188 -8.24 11.62 6.68
N ARG A 189 -7.40 12.25 5.85
CA ARG A 189 -5.95 12.43 6.05
C ARG A 189 -5.28 11.10 6.44
N LEU A 190 -5.41 10.12 5.55
CA LEU A 190 -4.81 8.78 5.65
C LEU A 190 -3.57 8.72 4.74
N VAL A 191 -2.76 7.67 4.89
CA VAL A 191 -1.86 7.19 3.84
C VAL A 191 -2.41 5.88 3.31
N LEU A 192 -2.43 5.71 1.99
CA LEU A 192 -2.87 4.48 1.34
C LEU A 192 -1.68 3.74 0.74
N PHE A 193 -1.56 2.46 1.07
CA PHE A 193 -0.74 1.51 0.33
C PHE A 193 -1.66 0.54 -0.41
N ALA A 194 -1.44 0.37 -1.71
CA ALA A 194 -2.13 -0.63 -2.49
C ALA A 194 -1.12 -1.50 -3.23
N THR A 195 -1.37 -2.81 -3.30
CA THR A 195 -0.53 -3.71 -4.11
C THR A 195 -1.15 -3.93 -5.48
N THR A 196 -0.28 -4.11 -6.49
CA THR A 196 -0.68 -4.50 -7.84
C THR A 196 0.27 -5.57 -8.39
N GLN A 197 -0.29 -6.50 -9.15
CA GLN A 197 0.48 -7.61 -9.71
C GLN A 197 1.03 -7.26 -11.10
N SER A 198 2.16 -7.87 -11.48
CA SER A 198 2.72 -7.77 -12.84
C SER A 198 2.01 -8.71 -13.80
N ILE A 199 0.80 -8.32 -14.23
CA ILE A 199 -0.08 -9.12 -15.08
C ILE A 199 0.35 -9.06 -16.56
N MET A 200 0.95 -7.96 -16.99
CA MET A 200 1.43 -7.78 -18.36
C MET A 200 2.95 -7.92 -18.42
N ARG A 201 3.46 -8.88 -19.20
CA ARG A 201 4.89 -9.04 -19.49
C ARG A 201 5.18 -8.50 -20.91
N LYS A 202 6.26 -7.75 -21.15
CA LYS A 202 6.72 -7.58 -22.54
C LYS A 202 7.23 -8.93 -23.02
N THR A 203 6.71 -9.38 -24.15
CA THR A 203 7.36 -10.41 -24.95
C THR A 203 8.63 -9.81 -25.55
N SER A 204 9.76 -9.95 -24.87
CA SER A 204 11.09 -9.57 -25.37
C SER A 204 11.62 -10.50 -26.48
N HIS A 205 10.74 -11.24 -27.17
CA HIS A 205 11.08 -12.16 -28.25
C HIS A 205 10.16 -12.01 -29.46
N LEU A 206 10.12 -10.81 -30.07
CA LEU A 206 9.84 -10.66 -31.51
C LEU A 206 10.72 -9.51 -32.03
N ARG A 207 11.98 -9.83 -32.35
CA ARG A 207 12.76 -9.02 -33.29
C ARG A 207 12.21 -9.29 -34.68
N GLU A 208 11.52 -8.30 -35.26
CA GLU A 208 11.68 -7.80 -36.63
C GLU A 208 10.48 -6.91 -37.00
N GLY A 209 10.70 -5.59 -36.94
CA GLY A 209 9.78 -4.55 -37.39
C GLY A 209 10.52 -3.20 -37.33
N PRO A 210 10.37 -2.32 -38.33
CA PRO A 210 11.26 -1.18 -38.50
C PRO A 210 11.10 -0.18 -37.34
N SER A 211 12.24 0.21 -36.79
CA SER A 211 12.41 1.10 -35.64
C SER A 211 11.48 2.31 -35.66
N SER A 212 10.57 2.40 -34.69
CA SER A 212 10.03 3.68 -34.24
C SER A 212 11.07 4.35 -33.34
N ALA A 213 11.69 5.38 -33.89
CA ALA A 213 12.82 6.10 -33.32
C ALA A 213 12.40 7.01 -32.14
N PHE A 214 12.03 6.46 -30.98
CA PHE A 214 11.90 7.23 -29.72
C PHE A 214 12.13 6.41 -28.44
N THR A 215 12.99 5.37 -28.48
CA THR A 215 13.40 4.69 -27.25
C THR A 215 14.61 5.40 -26.64
N HIS A 216 14.38 6.16 -25.56
CA HIS A 216 15.46 6.71 -24.75
C HIS A 216 16.21 5.56 -24.04
N PRO A 217 17.56 5.56 -23.99
CA PRO A 217 18.35 4.42 -23.47
C PRO A 217 18.26 4.18 -21.96
N SER A 218 17.47 4.97 -21.21
CA SER A 218 17.44 4.97 -19.74
C SER A 218 16.35 4.07 -19.12
N ASP A 219 15.56 3.35 -19.90
CA ASP A 219 14.39 2.57 -19.41
C ASP A 219 14.68 1.04 -19.29
N ALA A 220 15.96 0.65 -19.25
CA ALA A 220 16.38 -0.75 -19.29
C ALA A 220 16.22 -1.54 -17.97
N GLY A 221 15.62 -0.96 -16.93
CA GLY A 221 15.69 -1.53 -15.57
C GLY A 221 14.49 -2.38 -15.14
N VAL A 222 13.26 -2.01 -15.51
CA VAL A 222 12.04 -2.66 -14.99
C VAL A 222 10.94 -2.62 -16.03
N ASP A 223 10.54 -3.80 -16.50
CA ASP A 223 9.50 -4.00 -17.52
C ASP A 223 8.08 -3.72 -16.97
N TYR A 224 7.78 -2.44 -16.73
CA TYR A 224 6.48 -2.00 -16.23
C TYR A 224 5.62 -1.44 -17.36
N ARG A 225 4.42 -2.00 -17.52
CA ARG A 225 3.37 -1.44 -18.35
C ARG A 225 2.16 -1.12 -17.48
N PRO A 226 1.79 0.17 -17.30
CA PRO A 226 0.57 0.53 -16.62
C PRO A 226 -0.64 -0.11 -17.32
N TYR A 227 -1.43 -0.88 -16.58
CA TYR A 227 -2.60 -1.60 -17.12
C TYR A 227 -3.91 -1.28 -16.37
N LEU A 228 -3.81 -0.72 -15.16
CA LEU A 228 -4.95 -0.22 -14.40
C LEU A 228 -5.46 1.09 -15.00
N CYS A 229 -6.70 1.46 -14.65
CA CYS A 229 -7.36 2.63 -15.23
C CYS A 229 -6.57 3.94 -15.01
N LYS A 230 -6.77 4.93 -15.89
CA LYS A 230 -6.07 6.24 -15.79
C LYS A 230 -6.31 6.97 -14.47
N ALA A 231 -7.49 6.80 -13.86
CA ALA A 231 -7.81 7.41 -12.58
C ALA A 231 -6.84 6.93 -11.49
N TRP A 232 -6.56 5.63 -11.40
CA TRP A 232 -5.54 5.10 -10.49
C TRP A 232 -4.15 5.65 -10.82
N GLN A 233 -3.79 5.66 -12.11
CA GLN A 233 -2.46 6.07 -12.52
C GLN A 233 -2.12 7.52 -12.10
N GLN A 234 -3.11 8.40 -12.11
CA GLN A 234 -2.95 9.82 -11.79
C GLN A 234 -2.86 10.11 -10.28
N VAL A 235 -3.47 9.27 -9.44
CA VAL A 235 -3.56 9.53 -7.99
C VAL A 235 -2.40 8.92 -7.21
N VAL A 236 -1.74 7.89 -7.76
CA VAL A 236 -0.55 7.29 -7.14
C VAL A 236 0.62 8.26 -7.20
N LYS A 237 1.14 8.61 -6.03
CA LYS A 237 2.29 9.51 -5.86
C LYS A 237 3.62 8.76 -5.97
N HIS A 238 3.72 7.61 -5.31
CA HIS A 238 4.93 6.80 -5.28
C HIS A 238 4.65 5.39 -5.78
N ARG A 239 5.49 4.90 -6.71
CA ARG A 239 5.44 3.52 -7.21
C ARG A 239 6.70 2.80 -6.82
N ILE A 240 6.54 1.72 -6.08
CA ILE A 240 7.63 0.92 -5.59
C ILE A 240 7.54 -0.45 -6.25
N PHE A 241 8.61 -0.82 -6.96
CA PHE A 241 8.68 -2.04 -7.75
C PHE A 241 9.39 -3.13 -6.96
N PHE A 242 8.73 -4.27 -6.79
CA PHE A 242 9.24 -5.43 -6.09
C PHE A 242 9.69 -6.49 -7.10
N SER A 243 10.92 -6.97 -6.95
CA SER A 243 11.50 -8.04 -7.75
C SER A 243 12.28 -9.02 -6.87
N LYS A 244 12.37 -10.27 -7.30
CA LYS A 244 13.25 -11.26 -6.69
C LYS A 244 14.58 -11.26 -7.44
N ASP A 245 15.69 -11.32 -6.71
CA ASP A 245 17.01 -11.51 -7.32
C ASP A 245 17.15 -13.01 -7.69
N ASP A 246 17.36 -13.31 -8.97
CA ASP A 246 17.48 -14.67 -9.49
C ASP A 246 18.86 -15.31 -9.22
N SER A 247 19.76 -14.61 -8.51
CA SER A 247 21.02 -15.20 -8.09
C SER A 247 20.79 -16.39 -7.14
N LYS A 248 21.22 -17.59 -7.60
CA LYS A 248 20.91 -18.93 -7.04
C LYS A 248 21.26 -19.17 -5.57
N THR A 249 21.82 -18.21 -4.85
CA THR A 249 22.37 -18.37 -3.50
C THR A 249 21.83 -17.38 -2.47
N SER A 250 20.93 -16.45 -2.83
CA SER A 250 20.45 -15.46 -1.87
C SER A 250 18.92 -15.41 -1.79
N ASN A 251 18.37 -15.54 -0.58
CA ASN A 251 16.98 -15.18 -0.27
C ASN A 251 16.80 -13.65 -0.25
N GLN A 252 17.50 -12.92 -1.13
CA GLN A 252 17.46 -11.47 -1.21
C GLN A 252 16.41 -11.04 -2.22
N PHE A 253 15.64 -10.04 -1.82
CA PHE A 253 14.66 -9.39 -2.66
C PHE A 253 15.15 -7.98 -2.95
N SER A 254 14.80 -7.48 -4.13
CA SER A 254 15.13 -6.13 -4.55
C SER A 254 13.88 -5.30 -4.64
N LEU A 255 14.03 -4.06 -4.24
CA LEU A 255 13.00 -3.05 -4.32
C LEU A 255 13.58 -1.87 -5.10
N VAL A 256 12.85 -1.44 -6.13
CA VAL A 256 13.19 -0.25 -6.90
C VAL A 256 12.09 0.77 -6.67
N SER A 257 12.39 1.79 -5.88
CA SER A 257 11.46 2.91 -5.71
C SER A 257 11.59 3.86 -6.89
N ARG A 258 10.48 4.15 -7.56
CA ARG A 258 10.40 5.19 -8.59
C ARG A 258 9.57 6.36 -8.08
N HIS A 259 10.24 7.50 -7.97
CA HIS A 259 9.62 8.75 -7.58
C HIS A 259 9.37 9.60 -8.82
N LEU A 260 8.13 10.07 -8.98
CA LEU A 260 7.83 11.09 -9.98
C LEU A 260 8.24 12.45 -9.38
N LYS A 261 9.42 12.96 -9.73
CA LYS A 261 9.82 14.31 -9.32
C LYS A 261 9.05 15.32 -10.18
N MET A 262 8.55 16.39 -9.56
CA MET A 262 7.98 17.54 -10.28
C MET A 262 8.98 17.99 -11.35
N GLY A 263 8.67 17.75 -12.63
CA GLY A 263 9.58 17.98 -13.75
C GLY A 263 10.20 16.72 -14.37
N LEU A 264 9.36 15.79 -14.83
CA LEU A 264 9.64 14.70 -15.81
C LEU A 264 10.82 13.73 -15.55
N SER A 265 11.64 13.92 -14.52
CA SER A 265 12.75 13.02 -14.18
C SER A 265 12.33 12.01 -13.10
N PHE A 266 12.47 10.72 -13.39
CA PHE A 266 12.32 9.66 -12.40
C PHE A 266 13.62 9.45 -11.64
N VAL A 267 13.58 9.58 -10.31
CA VAL A 267 14.68 9.10 -9.46
C VAL A 267 14.41 7.63 -9.15
N HIS A 268 15.39 6.79 -9.45
CA HIS A 268 15.38 5.37 -9.13
C HIS A 268 16.27 5.14 -7.92
N MET A 269 15.67 4.64 -6.83
CA MET A 269 16.43 4.18 -5.67
C MET A 269 16.34 2.67 -5.57
N TYR A 270 17.49 2.01 -5.47
CA TYR A 270 17.60 0.57 -5.39
C TYR A 270 17.86 0.16 -3.95
N HIS A 271 16.95 -0.60 -3.38
CA HIS A 271 17.04 -1.15 -2.04
C HIS A 271 17.10 -2.66 -2.14
N LYS A 272 17.85 -3.28 -1.24
CA LYS A 272 17.76 -4.72 -0.99
C LYS A 272 16.94 -4.94 0.26
N MET A 273 16.19 -6.02 0.30
CA MET A 273 15.45 -6.42 1.49
C MET A 273 15.56 -7.91 1.74
N VAL A 274 15.44 -8.26 3.02
CA VAL A 274 15.39 -9.64 3.50
C VAL A 274 14.17 -9.82 4.40
N PHE A 275 13.58 -11.02 4.35
CA PHE A 275 12.43 -11.38 5.17
C PHE A 275 12.89 -12.20 6.36
N LEU A 276 12.51 -11.75 7.55
CA LEU A 276 12.92 -12.25 8.84
C LEU A 276 11.68 -12.49 9.71
N GLN A 277 11.85 -13.12 10.87
CA GLN A 277 10.74 -13.36 11.80
C GLN A 277 10.13 -12.05 12.32
N ASP A 278 10.95 -11.02 12.56
CA ASP A 278 10.57 -9.66 12.95
C ASP A 278 10.12 -8.77 11.76
N GLY A 279 9.85 -9.37 10.59
CA GLY A 279 9.31 -8.70 9.42
C GLY A 279 10.34 -8.45 8.32
N VAL A 280 10.27 -7.29 7.68
CA VAL A 280 11.21 -6.92 6.60
C VAL A 280 12.36 -6.10 7.16
N GLN A 281 13.59 -6.40 6.72
CA GLN A 281 14.73 -5.51 6.89
C GLN A 281 15.11 -4.92 5.53
N VAL A 282 14.96 -3.60 5.38
CA VAL A 282 15.42 -2.85 4.20
C VAL A 282 16.88 -2.44 4.42
N LEU A 283 17.76 -2.86 3.53
CA LEU A 283 19.18 -2.56 3.56
C LEU A 283 19.42 -1.21 2.88
N LYS A 284 20.26 -0.36 3.48
CA LYS A 284 20.67 0.92 2.88
C LYS A 284 21.25 0.69 1.48
N SER A 285 20.80 1.49 0.53
CA SER A 285 21.47 1.61 -0.76
C SER A 285 22.90 2.12 -0.53
N LEU A 286 23.90 1.45 -1.10
CA LEU A 286 25.27 1.97 -1.18
C LEU A 286 25.33 3.22 -2.06
#